data_AF-W0GDY4-F1
#
_entry.id   AF-W0GDY4-F1
#
_cell.length_a   1.000
_cell.length_b   1.000
_cell.length_c   1.000
_cell.angle_alpha   90.00
_cell.angle_beta   90.00
_cell.angle_gamma   90.00
#
_symmetry.space_group_name_H-M   'P 1'
#
loop_
_entity.id
_entity.type
_entity.pdbx_description
1 polymer ?
#
loop_
_entity_poly.entity_id
_entity_poly.type
_entity_poly.pdbx_seq_one_letter_code
_entity_poly.pdbx_strand_id
1 'polypeptide(L)'
;GAGFVLGLVDIIWGIFGPSQWDAFLVQIEQLINQRIEEFARNQAISRLEGLSNLYQIYAESFREWEADPTNPALREEMRIQFNDMNSALTTAIPLFAVQNYQVPLLSVYVQAANLHLSVLRDVSVFGQRWGFDAATINSRYNDLTRLIGNYTDYAVRWYNT
;
A
#
# COMPACT_ATOMS: atom_id res chain seq x y z
N GLY A 1 7.66 -10.90 -7.71
CA GLY A 1 7.38 -12.33 -7.99
C GLY A 1 6.49 -12.83 -6.87
N ALA A 2 5.63 -13.82 -7.11
CA ALA A 2 4.49 -14.06 -6.20
C ALA A 2 4.89 -14.31 -4.75
N GLY A 3 6.04 -14.93 -4.47
CA GLY A 3 6.50 -15.12 -3.09
C GLY A 3 6.66 -13.83 -2.27
N PHE A 4 7.05 -12.72 -2.90
CA PHE A 4 7.11 -11.41 -2.21
C PHE A 4 5.72 -10.82 -1.99
N VAL A 5 4.84 -10.93 -3.00
CA VAL A 5 3.45 -10.44 -2.94
C VAL A 5 2.66 -11.18 -1.86
N LEU A 6 2.70 -12.51 -1.90
CA LEU A 6 2.04 -13.38 -0.92
C LEU A 6 2.66 -13.20 0.48
N GLY A 7 3.97 -13.00 0.59
CA GLY A 7 4.61 -12.71 1.87
C GLY A 7 4.05 -11.45 2.56
N LEU A 8 3.70 -10.40 1.80
CA LEU A 8 3.08 -9.20 2.38
C LEU A 8 1.64 -9.45 2.85
N VAL A 9 0.91 -10.37 2.20
CA VAL A 9 -0.40 -10.85 2.68
C VAL A 9 -0.23 -11.62 3.99
N ASP A 10 0.68 -12.60 4.00
CA ASP A 10 0.86 -13.52 5.14
C ASP A 10 1.38 -12.81 6.40
N ILE A 11 2.15 -11.72 6.25
CA ILE A 11 2.76 -11.01 7.38
C ILE A 11 1.89 -9.83 7.86
N ILE A 12 1.15 -9.16 6.95
CA ILE A 12 0.44 -7.92 7.29
C ILE A 12 -0.98 -7.92 6.71
N TRP A 13 -1.10 -7.82 5.39
CA TRP A 13 -2.33 -7.35 4.73
C TRP A 13 -3.44 -8.40 4.59
N GLY A 14 -3.14 -9.67 4.84
CA GLY A 14 -4.12 -10.76 4.90
C GLY A 14 -4.51 -11.17 6.33
N ILE A 15 -3.79 -10.68 7.34
CA ILE A 15 -3.98 -11.10 8.74
C ILE A 15 -4.34 -9.93 9.67
N PHE A 16 -4.07 -8.69 9.27
CA PHE A 16 -4.42 -7.52 10.08
C PHE A 16 -5.85 -7.08 9.79
N GLY A 17 -6.69 -7.16 10.82
CA GLY A 17 -8.00 -6.54 10.85
C GLY A 17 -7.98 -5.21 11.62
N PRO A 18 -9.16 -4.61 11.82
CA PRO A 18 -9.29 -3.34 12.53
C PRO A 18 -8.64 -3.32 13.92
N SER A 19 -8.66 -4.43 14.67
CA SER A 19 -8.06 -4.52 16.00
C SER A 19 -6.53 -4.47 16.00
N GLN A 20 -5.88 -5.04 14.98
CA GLN A 20 -4.43 -4.93 14.82
C GLN A 20 -4.03 -3.51 14.43
N TRP A 21 -4.77 -2.87 13.52
CA TRP A 21 -4.54 -1.47 13.16
C TRP A 21 -4.76 -0.53 14.33
N ASP A 22 -5.79 -0.77 15.13
CA ASP A 22 -6.06 -0.08 16.39
C ASP A 22 -4.86 -0.17 17.34
N ALA A 23 -4.32 -1.38 17.56
CA ALA A 23 -3.16 -1.61 18.41
C ALA A 23 -1.91 -0.86 17.93
N PHE A 24 -1.68 -0.79 16.61
CA PHE A 24 -0.57 -0.04 16.02
C PHE A 24 -0.66 1.46 16.31
N LEU A 25 -1.86 2.04 16.25
CA LEU A 25 -2.08 3.44 16.56
C LEU A 25 -1.90 3.70 18.06
N VAL A 26 -2.51 2.86 18.91
CA VAL A 26 -2.44 2.99 20.37
C VAL A 26 -1.00 2.98 20.87
N GLN A 27 -0.13 2.16 20.29
CA GLN A 27 1.27 2.08 20.69
C GLN A 27 2.00 3.41 20.54
N ILE A 28 1.79 4.13 19.44
CA ILE A 28 2.42 5.45 19.25
C ILE A 28 1.69 6.50 20.08
N GLU A 29 0.35 6.51 20.09
CA GLU A 29 -0.45 7.46 20.87
C GLU A 29 -0.03 7.48 22.35
N GLN A 30 0.22 6.31 22.94
CA GLN A 30 0.70 6.17 24.33
C GLN A 30 2.15 6.64 24.50
N LEU A 31 3.03 6.36 23.54
CA LEU A 31 4.44 6.74 23.61
C LEU A 31 4.64 8.25 23.59
N ILE A 32 3.87 8.97 22.77
CA ILE A 32 3.96 10.43 22.64
C ILE A 32 2.91 11.19 23.45
N ASN A 33 2.05 10.48 24.18
CA ASN A 33 0.93 11.02 24.94
C ASN A 33 0.02 11.95 24.10
N GLN A 34 -0.29 11.55 22.87
CA GLN A 34 -1.12 12.29 21.93
C GLN A 34 -2.09 11.33 21.24
N ARG A 35 -3.38 11.49 21.51
CA ARG A 35 -4.43 10.72 20.86
C ARG A 35 -4.86 11.36 19.53
N ILE A 36 -5.09 10.55 18.52
CA ILE A 36 -5.66 10.96 17.25
C ILE A 36 -7.14 11.29 17.47
N GLU A 37 -7.61 12.36 16.82
CA GLU A 37 -9.04 12.68 16.82
C GLU A 37 -9.88 11.53 16.24
N GLU A 38 -11.05 11.29 16.83
CA GLU A 38 -11.81 10.05 16.62
C GLU A 38 -12.24 9.85 15.16
N PHE A 39 -12.67 10.91 14.46
CA PHE A 39 -13.01 10.84 13.05
C PHE A 39 -11.78 10.50 12.20
N ALA A 40 -10.66 11.19 12.40
CA ALA A 40 -9.42 10.89 11.67
C ALA A 40 -8.93 9.45 11.94
N ARG A 41 -9.04 8.99 13.18
CA ARG A 41 -8.66 7.63 13.60
C ARG A 41 -9.52 6.56 12.93
N ASN A 42 -10.84 6.71 12.99
CA ASN A 42 -11.78 5.77 12.38
C ASN A 42 -11.64 5.76 10.85
N GLN A 43 -11.41 6.94 10.26
CA GLN A 43 -11.14 7.05 8.83
C GLN A 43 -9.84 6.33 8.45
N ALA A 44 -8.77 6.46 9.23
CA ALA A 44 -7.52 5.74 8.97
C ALA A 44 -7.71 4.22 9.03
N ILE A 45 -8.36 3.71 10.07
CA ILE A 45 -8.62 2.26 10.24
C ILE A 45 -9.46 1.72 9.08
N SER A 46 -10.54 2.40 8.71
CA SER A 46 -11.41 1.97 7.60
C SER A 46 -10.67 1.95 6.25
N ARG A 47 -9.74 2.90 6.02
CA ARG A 47 -8.90 2.90 4.81
C ARG A 47 -7.92 1.72 4.81
N LEU A 48 -7.30 1.40 5.94
CA LEU A 48 -6.40 0.25 6.07
C LEU A 48 -7.13 -1.07 5.82
N GLU A 49 -8.37 -1.21 6.29
CA GLU A 49 -9.23 -2.36 6.00
C GLU A 49 -9.54 -2.45 4.49
N GLY A 50 -9.92 -1.34 3.85
CA GLY A 50 -10.16 -1.31 2.41
C GLY A 50 -8.92 -1.69 1.58
N LEU A 51 -7.74 -1.21 1.99
CA LEU A 51 -6.47 -1.59 1.36
C LEU A 51 -6.15 -3.07 1.56
N SER A 52 -6.41 -3.62 2.74
CA SER A 52 -6.20 -5.04 3.05
C SER A 52 -7.06 -5.93 2.14
N ASN A 53 -8.34 -5.58 1.97
CA ASN A 53 -9.26 -6.30 1.10
C ASN A 53 -8.82 -6.24 -0.37
N LEU A 54 -8.46 -5.04 -0.87
CA LEU A 54 -8.00 -4.88 -2.25
C LEU A 54 -6.69 -5.62 -2.51
N TYR A 55 -5.76 -5.60 -1.55
CA TYR A 55 -4.48 -6.26 -1.74
C TYR A 55 -4.58 -7.79 -1.74
N GLN A 56 -5.50 -8.36 -0.95
CA GLN A 56 -5.78 -9.80 -1.02
C GLN A 56 -6.29 -10.21 -2.41
N ILE A 57 -7.18 -9.43 -3.01
CA ILE A 57 -7.65 -9.67 -4.39
C ILE A 57 -6.48 -9.55 -5.37
N TYR A 58 -5.69 -8.46 -5.27
CA TYR A 58 -4.50 -8.27 -6.10
C TYR A 58 -3.51 -9.44 -6.00
N ALA A 59 -3.24 -9.93 -4.80
CA ALA A 59 -2.30 -11.01 -4.55
C ALA A 59 -2.80 -12.35 -5.12
N GLU A 60 -4.10 -12.62 -5.01
CA GLU A 60 -4.71 -13.80 -5.60
C GLU A 60 -4.67 -13.74 -7.13
N SER A 61 -5.07 -12.62 -7.74
CA SER A 61 -4.96 -12.41 -9.18
C SER A 61 -3.51 -12.57 -9.66
N PHE A 62 -2.53 -12.10 -8.88
CA PHE A 62 -1.11 -12.26 -9.21
C PHE A 62 -0.74 -13.74 -9.22
N ARG A 63 -1.17 -14.50 -8.20
CA ARG A 63 -0.90 -15.94 -8.08
C ARG A 63 -1.47 -16.71 -9.27
N GLU A 64 -2.72 -16.45 -9.64
CA GLU A 64 -3.37 -17.07 -10.79
C GLU A 64 -2.66 -16.72 -12.10
N TRP A 65 -2.34 -15.44 -12.32
CA TRP A 65 -1.58 -15.00 -13.49
C TRP A 65 -0.18 -15.61 -13.56
N GLU A 66 0.53 -15.77 -12.44
CA GLU A 66 1.87 -16.37 -12.45
C GLU A 66 1.81 -17.86 -12.86
N ALA A 67 0.69 -18.54 -12.56
CA ALA A 67 0.45 -19.92 -12.97
C ALA A 67 0.10 -20.08 -14.47
N ASP A 68 -0.61 -19.12 -15.07
CA ASP A 68 -0.88 -19.07 -16.52
C ASP A 68 -0.67 -17.64 -17.08
N PRO A 69 0.60 -17.24 -17.31
CA PRO A 69 0.95 -15.86 -17.64
C PRO A 69 0.56 -15.45 -19.06
N THR A 70 0.16 -16.41 -19.89
CA THR A 70 -0.26 -16.18 -21.28
C THR A 70 -1.76 -15.98 -21.42
N ASN A 71 -2.55 -16.33 -20.41
CA ASN A 71 -3.99 -16.16 -20.42
C ASN A 71 -4.37 -14.67 -20.53
N PRO A 72 -5.08 -14.25 -21.59
CA PRO A 72 -5.42 -12.85 -21.79
C PRO A 72 -6.34 -12.29 -20.71
N ALA A 73 -7.24 -13.12 -20.14
CA ALA A 73 -8.15 -12.70 -19.08
C ALA A 73 -7.38 -12.42 -17.77
N LEU A 74 -6.47 -13.30 -17.37
CA LEU A 74 -5.66 -13.09 -16.16
C LEU A 74 -4.70 -11.90 -16.30
N ARG A 75 -4.18 -11.67 -17.51
CA ARG A 75 -3.38 -10.47 -17.80
C ARG A 75 -4.21 -9.19 -17.68
N GLU A 76 -5.45 -9.20 -18.14
CA GLU A 76 -6.39 -8.09 -17.99
C GLU A 76 -6.76 -7.84 -16.54
N GLU A 77 -7.09 -8.90 -15.81
CA GLU A 77 -7.35 -8.86 -14.38
C GLU A 77 -6.19 -8.20 -13.62
N MET A 78 -4.94 -8.59 -13.93
CA MET A 78 -3.77 -7.96 -13.32
C MET A 78 -3.65 -6.46 -13.60
N ARG A 79 -4.04 -5.99 -14.79
CA ARG A 79 -4.03 -4.55 -15.09
C ARG A 79 -5.12 -3.82 -14.31
N ILE A 80 -6.31 -4.41 -14.18
CA ILE A 80 -7.43 -3.86 -13.40
C ILE A 80 -7.04 -3.77 -11.93
N GLN A 81 -6.64 -4.88 -11.32
CA GLN A 81 -6.30 -4.93 -9.91
C GLN A 81 -5.09 -4.05 -9.56
N PHE A 82 -4.10 -3.94 -10.45
CA PHE A 82 -3.01 -2.97 -10.27
C PHE A 82 -3.53 -1.52 -10.22
N ASN A 83 -4.39 -1.13 -11.17
CA ASN A 83 -4.90 0.24 -11.26
C ASN A 83 -5.77 0.60 -10.04
N ASP A 84 -6.60 -0.33 -9.58
CA ASP A 84 -7.43 -0.15 -8.38
C ASP A 84 -6.58 -0.01 -7.13
N MET A 85 -5.58 -0.89 -6.96
CA MET A 85 -4.66 -0.84 -5.83
C MET A 85 -3.86 0.46 -5.81
N ASN A 86 -3.29 0.86 -6.94
CA ASN A 86 -2.51 2.10 -7.09
C ASN A 86 -3.37 3.35 -6.78
N SER A 87 -4.62 3.37 -7.23
CA SER A 87 -5.57 4.46 -6.97
C SER A 87 -5.98 4.52 -5.49
N ALA A 88 -6.26 3.37 -4.89
CA ALA A 88 -6.62 3.28 -3.48
C ALA A 88 -5.47 3.75 -2.57
N LEU A 89 -4.23 3.34 -2.85
CA LEU A 89 -3.06 3.77 -2.09
C LEU A 89 -2.80 5.26 -2.23
N THR A 90 -2.89 5.78 -3.46
CA THR A 90 -2.71 7.21 -3.74
C THR A 90 -3.68 8.09 -2.95
N THR A 91 -4.92 7.62 -2.77
CA THR A 91 -5.97 8.35 -2.04
C THR A 91 -5.97 8.09 -0.54
N ALA A 92 -5.51 6.92 -0.08
CA ALA A 92 -5.46 6.57 1.34
C ALA A 92 -4.26 7.19 2.07
N ILE A 93 -3.06 7.20 1.46
CA ILE A 93 -1.83 7.66 2.11
C ILE A 93 -1.93 9.09 2.69
N PRO A 94 -2.54 10.08 2.01
CA PRO A 94 -2.76 11.41 2.59
C PRO A 94 -3.59 11.40 3.89
N LEU A 95 -4.50 10.43 4.04
CA LEU A 95 -5.31 10.25 5.25
C LEU A 95 -4.54 9.61 6.41
N PHE A 96 -3.34 9.09 6.14
CA PHE A 96 -2.37 8.66 7.17
C PHE A 96 -1.35 9.76 7.48
N ALA A 97 -1.53 10.95 6.88
CA ALA A 97 -0.64 12.09 7.02
C ALA A 97 -1.39 13.35 7.48
N VAL A 98 -2.53 13.16 8.16
CA VAL A 98 -3.42 14.24 8.60
C VAL A 98 -2.66 15.23 9.48
N GLN A 99 -2.89 16.51 9.23
CA GLN A 99 -2.24 17.58 9.97
C GLN A 99 -2.49 17.46 11.49
N ASN A 100 -1.44 17.67 12.27
CA ASN A 100 -1.37 17.53 13.73
C ASN A 100 -1.34 16.08 14.23
N TYR A 101 -1.54 15.08 13.36
CA TYR A 101 -1.54 13.66 13.73
C TYR A 101 -0.50 12.85 12.93
N GLN A 102 0.49 13.50 12.33
CA GLN A 102 1.50 12.83 11.51
C GLN A 102 2.34 11.83 12.31
N VAL A 103 2.75 12.18 13.54
CA VAL A 103 3.54 11.30 14.41
C VAL A 103 2.73 10.08 14.86
N PRO A 104 1.52 10.20 15.45
CA PRO A 104 0.77 9.01 15.85
C PRO A 104 0.28 8.14 14.69
N LEU A 105 0.15 8.69 13.47
CA LEU A 105 -0.18 7.93 12.25
C LEU A 105 1.05 7.35 11.52
N LEU A 106 2.27 7.61 12.01
CA LEU A 106 3.49 7.36 11.24
C LEU A 106 3.70 5.88 10.90
N SER A 107 3.38 4.96 11.82
CA SER A 107 3.52 3.52 11.57
C SER A 107 2.60 3.03 10.47
N VAL A 108 1.33 3.42 10.49
CA VAL A 108 0.36 3.03 9.45
C VAL A 108 0.64 3.71 8.11
N TYR A 109 1.15 4.95 8.13
CA TYR A 109 1.66 5.63 6.94
C TYR A 109 2.78 4.81 6.29
N VAL A 110 3.77 4.38 7.07
CA VAL A 110 4.91 3.60 6.56
C VAL A 110 4.46 2.26 5.99
N GLN A 111 3.49 1.59 6.61
CA GLN A 111 2.94 0.34 6.07
C GLN A 111 2.29 0.56 4.69
N ALA A 112 1.42 1.56 4.55
CA ALA A 112 0.78 1.89 3.28
C ALA A 112 1.81 2.33 2.22
N ALA A 113 2.80 3.13 2.61
CA ALA A 113 3.89 3.54 1.71
C ALA A 113 4.70 2.33 1.22
N ASN A 114 5.08 1.41 2.12
CA ASN A 114 5.79 0.18 1.75
C ASN A 114 4.99 -0.67 0.75
N LEU A 115 3.68 -0.81 0.98
CA LEU A 115 2.80 -1.51 0.04
C LEU A 115 2.74 -0.80 -1.32
N HIS A 116 2.67 0.54 -1.33
CA HIS A 116 2.60 1.30 -2.57
C HIS A 116 3.87 1.19 -3.41
N LEU A 117 5.04 1.29 -2.79
CA LEU A 117 6.30 1.07 -3.48
C LEU A 117 6.41 -0.37 -4.02
N SER A 118 5.85 -1.34 -3.30
CA SER A 118 5.83 -2.75 -3.73
C SER A 118 5.03 -2.95 -5.01
N VAL A 119 3.79 -2.45 -5.09
CA VAL A 119 2.96 -2.61 -6.31
C VAL A 119 3.50 -1.81 -7.50
N LEU A 120 4.10 -0.64 -7.26
CA LEU A 120 4.79 0.14 -8.30
C LEU A 120 6.05 -0.57 -8.82
N ARG A 121 6.78 -1.26 -7.95
CA ARG A 121 7.88 -2.14 -8.36
C ARG A 121 7.36 -3.31 -9.19
N ASP A 122 6.25 -3.93 -8.79
CA ASP A 122 5.70 -5.08 -9.51
C ASP A 122 5.30 -4.71 -10.94
N VAL A 123 4.60 -3.60 -11.18
CA VAL A 123 4.29 -3.16 -12.56
C VAL A 123 5.56 -2.77 -13.34
N SER A 124 6.60 -2.27 -12.68
CA SER A 124 7.88 -1.97 -13.33
C SER A 124 8.60 -3.23 -13.80
N VAL A 125 8.39 -4.37 -13.15
CA VAL A 125 9.02 -5.66 -13.48
C VAL A 125 8.14 -6.49 -14.42
N PHE A 126 6.84 -6.54 -14.18
CA PHE A 126 5.91 -7.45 -14.84
C PHE A 126 4.92 -6.77 -15.78
N GLY A 127 4.84 -5.43 -15.78
CA GLY A 127 3.82 -4.68 -16.52
C GLY A 127 3.75 -5.02 -18.00
N GLN A 128 4.89 -5.25 -18.66
CA GLN A 128 4.92 -5.68 -20.06
C GLN A 128 4.25 -7.05 -20.26
N ARG A 129 4.50 -8.00 -19.34
CA ARG A 129 3.88 -9.33 -19.37
C ARG A 129 2.39 -9.25 -19.03
N TRP A 130 1.95 -8.31 -18.19
CA TRP A 130 0.52 -8.02 -17.98
C TRP A 130 -0.11 -7.33 -19.20
N GLY A 131 0.68 -6.77 -20.12
CA GLY A 131 0.19 -6.11 -21.33
C GLY A 131 0.02 -4.59 -21.22
N PHE A 132 0.66 -3.95 -20.23
CA PHE A 132 0.84 -2.50 -20.26
C PHE A 132 1.79 -2.09 -21.39
N ASP A 133 1.56 -0.91 -21.95
CA ASP A 133 2.48 -0.28 -22.89
C ASP A 133 3.71 0.31 -22.15
N ALA A 134 4.79 0.53 -22.89
CA ALA A 134 6.05 1.00 -22.32
C ALA A 134 5.93 2.40 -21.70
N ALA A 135 5.08 3.28 -22.21
CA ALA A 135 4.94 4.63 -21.68
C ALA A 135 4.27 4.58 -20.28
N THR A 136 3.23 3.76 -20.12
CA THR A 136 2.60 3.52 -18.81
C THR A 136 3.60 2.95 -17.81
N ILE A 137 4.37 1.92 -18.19
CA ILE A 137 5.39 1.30 -17.31
C ILE A 137 6.45 2.33 -16.89
N ASN A 138 6.98 3.11 -17.84
CA ASN A 138 7.97 4.15 -17.56
C ASN A 138 7.40 5.23 -16.62
N SER A 139 6.14 5.61 -16.79
CA SER A 139 5.47 6.53 -15.87
C SER A 139 5.37 5.94 -14.45
N ARG A 140 5.01 4.66 -14.30
CA ARG A 140 4.94 4.01 -12.99
C ARG A 140 6.32 3.86 -12.34
N TYR A 141 7.37 3.62 -13.13
CA TYR A 141 8.74 3.58 -12.64
C TYR A 141 9.25 4.95 -12.16
N ASN A 142 8.89 6.03 -12.88
CA ASN A 142 9.17 7.39 -12.43
C ASN A 142 8.42 7.71 -11.13
N ASP A 143 7.17 7.26 -11.00
CA ASP A 143 6.41 7.36 -9.75
C ASP A 143 7.09 6.59 -8.60
N LEU A 144 7.54 5.35 -8.83
CA LEU A 144 8.30 4.57 -7.86
C LEU A 144 9.52 5.33 -7.35
N THR A 145 10.35 5.82 -8.27
CA THR A 145 11.61 6.51 -7.93
C THR A 145 11.34 7.79 -7.12
N ARG A 146 10.35 8.57 -7.54
CA ARG A 146 9.92 9.79 -6.84
C ARG A 146 9.36 9.49 -5.45
N LEU A 147 8.51 8.46 -5.33
CA LEU A 147 7.84 8.14 -4.08
C LEU A 147 8.77 7.48 -3.07
N ILE A 148 9.82 6.76 -3.49
CA ILE A 148 10.89 6.30 -2.58
C ILE A 148 11.46 7.50 -1.80
N GLY A 149 11.84 8.58 -2.50
CA GLY A 149 12.35 9.79 -1.87
C GLY A 149 11.31 10.45 -0.97
N ASN A 150 10.13 10.73 -1.51
CA ASN A 150 9.07 11.45 -0.78
C ASN A 150 8.63 10.71 0.49
N TYR A 151 8.43 9.39 0.44
CA TYR A 151 8.01 8.60 1.59
C TYR A 151 9.12 8.48 2.64
N THR A 152 10.38 8.36 2.20
CA THR A 152 11.54 8.36 3.10
C THR A 152 11.66 9.68 3.84
N ASP A 153 11.64 10.79 3.11
CA ASP A 153 11.78 12.14 3.67
C ASP A 153 10.65 12.45 4.66
N TYR A 154 9.41 12.07 4.33
CA TYR A 154 8.27 12.22 5.23
C TYR A 154 8.47 11.43 6.52
N ALA A 155 8.84 10.13 6.42
CA ALA A 155 8.99 9.27 7.57
C ALA A 155 10.10 9.76 8.51
N VAL A 156 11.26 10.12 7.96
CA VAL A 156 12.41 10.64 8.71
C VAL A 156 12.09 11.97 9.37
N ARG A 157 11.39 12.87 8.66
CA ARG A 157 11.01 14.18 9.20
C ARG A 157 10.16 14.07 10.46
N TRP A 158 9.11 13.25 10.41
CA TRP A 158 8.17 13.13 11.54
C TRP A 158 8.67 12.23 12.66
N TYR A 159 9.58 11.30 12.38
CA TYR A 159 10.29 10.57 13.43
C TYR A 159 11.21 11.50 14.26
N ASN A 160 11.82 12.50 13.63
CA ASN A 160 12.77 13.42 14.27
C ASN A 160 12.11 14.66 14.92
N THR A 161 10.78 14.74 14.95
CA THR A 161 10.04 15.87 15.57
C THR A 161 9.70 15.53 17.01
#